data_AF-A0A819P937-F1
#
_entry.id   AF-A0A819P937-F1
#
_cell.length_a   1.000
_cell.length_b   1.000
_cell.length_c   1.000
_cell.angle_alpha   90.00
_cell.angle_beta   90.00
_cell.angle_gamma   90.00
#
_symmetry.space_group_name_H-M   'P 1'
#
loop_
_entity.id
_entity.type
_entity.pdbx_description
1 polymer ?
#
loop_
_entity_poly.entity_id
_entity_poly.type
_entity_poly.pdbx_seq_one_letter_code
_entity_poly.pdbx_strand_id
1 'polypeptide(L)'
;MYTCGYTFFHSFSLQAIYRLSRVICPMHSKHQHYNLYIIMSFGQWIFSALELLPSLCIGDIEYLPNDYHCQVALTSMRGSLTVCLLGFLCPYIITVYCYIHTMCYVRRRTLTVLIFQQRSSVRRNLIILRRLVILLTCVISTAAPHGILPIVYRILGELPRWLVPLEWVLTIFALVTISVAILFVSPLVKKLCI
;
A
#
# COMPACT_ATOMS: atom_id res chain seq x y z
N MET A 1 -2.26 -12.34 10.23
CA MET A 1 -2.91 -11.86 8.98
C MET A 1 -2.60 -10.39 8.69
N TYR A 2 -2.75 -9.48 9.66
CA TYR A 2 -2.45 -8.05 9.47
C TYR A 2 -1.02 -7.73 9.03
N THR A 3 -0.03 -8.45 9.57
CA THR A 3 1.38 -8.28 9.22
C THR A 3 1.62 -8.45 7.71
N CYS A 4 1.07 -9.52 7.11
CA CYS A 4 1.12 -9.76 5.67
C CYS A 4 0.39 -8.67 4.86
N GLY A 5 -0.73 -8.17 5.39
CA GLY A 5 -1.46 -7.04 4.81
C GLY A 5 -0.60 -5.78 4.74
N TYR A 6 0.06 -5.39 5.84
CA TYR A 6 0.92 -4.20 5.87
C TYR A 6 2.11 -4.32 4.94
N THR A 7 2.79 -5.47 4.95
CA THR A 7 3.93 -5.72 4.05
C THR A 7 3.56 -5.46 2.58
N PHE A 8 2.32 -5.77 2.17
CA PHE A 8 1.83 -5.47 0.82
C PHE A 8 1.76 -3.96 0.53
N PHE A 9 1.30 -3.13 1.46
CA PHE A 9 1.30 -1.66 1.32
C PHE A 9 2.71 -1.09 1.27
N HIS A 10 3.61 -1.57 2.13
CA HIS A 10 5.01 -1.16 2.11
C HIS A 10 5.71 -1.56 0.81
N SER A 11 5.30 -2.67 0.17
CA SER A 11 5.84 -3.03 -1.15
C SER A 11 5.42 -2.03 -2.23
N PHE A 12 4.24 -1.41 -2.17
CA PHE A 12 3.88 -0.34 -3.10
C PHE A 12 4.70 0.93 -2.87
N SER A 13 4.93 1.31 -1.61
CA SER A 13 5.77 2.48 -1.30
C SER A 13 7.21 2.24 -1.73
N LEU A 14 7.74 1.04 -1.50
CA LEU A 14 9.07 0.61 -1.98
C LEU A 14 9.20 0.74 -3.50
N GLN A 15 8.22 0.21 -4.24
CA GLN A 15 8.19 0.31 -5.69
C GLN A 15 8.11 1.76 -6.16
N ALA A 16 7.34 2.60 -5.48
CA ALA A 16 7.21 4.02 -5.81
C ALA A 16 8.51 4.79 -5.55
N ILE A 17 9.17 4.55 -4.42
CA ILE A 17 10.47 5.15 -4.08
C ILE A 17 11.53 4.70 -5.10
N TYR A 18 11.62 3.40 -5.39
CA TYR A 18 12.58 2.88 -6.36
C TYR A 18 12.38 3.51 -7.75
N ARG A 19 11.13 3.66 -8.20
CA ARG A 19 10.81 4.35 -9.46
C ARG A 19 11.19 5.82 -9.42
N LEU A 20 10.90 6.51 -8.32
CA LEU A 20 11.27 7.91 -8.13
C LEU A 20 12.78 8.10 -8.22
N SER A 21 13.55 7.28 -7.50
CA SER A 21 15.02 7.32 -7.49
C SER A 21 15.60 7.15 -8.90
N ARG A 22 15.06 6.21 -9.69
CA ARG A 22 15.48 6.01 -11.08
C ARG A 22 15.14 7.18 -12.00
N VAL A 23 14.03 7.86 -11.77
CA VAL A 23 13.59 9.00 -12.58
C VAL A 23 14.35 10.27 -12.24
N ILE A 24 14.61 10.53 -10.95
CA ILE A 24 15.32 11.75 -10.50
C ILE A 24 16.82 11.67 -10.79
N CYS A 25 17.43 10.49 -10.59
CA CYS A 25 18.88 10.29 -10.71
C CYS A 25 19.25 9.38 -11.91
N PRO A 26 18.91 9.74 -13.17
CA PRO A 26 19.15 8.87 -14.31
C PRO A 26 20.64 8.69 -14.63
N MET A 27 21.48 9.67 -14.27
CA MET A 27 22.93 9.69 -14.56
C MET A 27 23.75 8.80 -13.61
N HIS A 28 23.21 8.41 -12.46
CA HIS A 28 23.93 7.60 -11.48
C HIS A 28 23.61 6.11 -11.68
N SER A 29 24.44 5.41 -12.47
CA SER A 29 24.33 3.97 -12.76
C SER A 29 24.04 3.13 -11.49
N LYS A 30 24.65 3.51 -10.36
CA LYS A 30 24.45 2.85 -9.05
C LYS A 30 22.99 2.75 -8.60
N HIS A 31 22.15 3.73 -8.93
CA HIS A 31 20.73 3.77 -8.54
C HIS A 31 19.81 2.98 -9.48
N GLN A 32 20.35 2.47 -10.59
CA GLN A 32 19.61 1.66 -11.56
C GLN A 32 19.83 0.16 -11.38
N HIS A 33 20.78 -0.25 -10.53
CA HIS A 33 21.05 -1.67 -10.30
C HIS A 33 19.91 -2.36 -9.55
N TYR A 34 19.70 -3.63 -9.91
CA TYR A 34 18.78 -4.53 -9.22
C TYR A 34 19.14 -4.70 -7.74
N ASN A 35 20.44 -4.61 -7.39
CA ASN A 35 20.92 -4.72 -6.02
C ASN A 35 20.31 -3.66 -5.08
N LEU A 36 20.06 -2.44 -5.57
CA LEU A 36 19.39 -1.42 -4.76
C LEU A 36 17.97 -1.85 -4.40
N TYR A 37 17.24 -2.43 -5.35
CA TYR A 37 15.89 -2.94 -5.10
C TYR A 37 15.90 -4.09 -4.09
N ILE A 38 16.88 -4.99 -4.17
CA ILE A 38 17.07 -6.07 -3.18
C ILE A 38 17.31 -5.49 -1.79
N ILE A 39 18.28 -4.57 -1.65
CA ILE A 39 18.63 -3.94 -0.36
C ILE A 39 17.42 -3.22 0.24
N MET A 40 16.72 -2.44 -0.59
CA MET A 40 15.48 -1.77 -0.19
C MET A 40 14.41 -2.78 0.26
N SER A 41 14.26 -3.90 -0.45
CA SER A 41 13.31 -4.96 -0.09
C SER A 41 13.65 -5.57 1.27
N PHE A 42 14.90 -5.93 1.52
CA PHE A 42 15.33 -6.42 2.83
C PHE A 42 15.08 -5.40 3.95
N GLY A 43 15.39 -4.12 3.70
CA GLY A 43 15.08 -3.04 4.63
C GLY A 43 13.58 -2.92 4.92
N GLN A 44 12.74 -3.09 3.89
CA GLN A 44 11.28 -3.10 4.03
C GLN A 44 10.80 -4.23 4.93
N TRP A 45 11.32 -5.45 4.77
CA TRP A 45 10.98 -6.59 5.62
C TRP A 45 11.33 -6.36 7.08
N ILE A 46 12.54 -5.83 7.34
CA ILE A 46 12.97 -5.47 8.70
C ILE A 46 12.04 -4.40 9.27
N PHE A 47 11.79 -3.34 8.51
CA PHE A 47 10.92 -2.25 8.95
C PHE A 47 9.49 -2.74 9.27
N SER A 48 8.89 -3.54 8.40
CA SER A 48 7.56 -4.13 8.63
C SER A 48 7.51 -5.04 9.85
N ALA A 49 8.60 -5.73 10.19
CA ALA A 49 8.68 -6.51 11.42
C ALA A 49 8.80 -5.60 12.66
N LEU A 50 9.59 -4.52 12.57
CA LEU A 50 9.79 -3.57 13.66
C LEU A 50 8.53 -2.75 13.96
N GLU A 51 7.67 -2.47 12.98
CA GLU A 51 6.44 -1.70 13.18
C GLU A 51 5.45 -2.32 14.17
N LEU A 52 5.50 -3.64 14.36
CA LEU A 52 4.65 -4.34 15.33
C LEU A 52 5.21 -4.35 16.75
N LEU A 53 6.53 -4.13 16.90
CA LEU A 53 7.17 -4.16 18.21
C LEU A 53 6.57 -3.14 19.19
N PRO A 54 6.26 -1.89 18.81
CA PRO A 54 5.59 -0.95 19.71
C PRO A 54 4.27 -1.51 20.25
N SER A 55 3.40 -2.02 19.37
CA SER A 55 2.11 -2.59 19.79
C SER A 55 2.26 -3.84 20.66
N LEU A 56 3.29 -4.65 20.40
CA LEU A 56 3.61 -5.82 21.22
C LEU A 56 4.13 -5.42 22.61
N CYS A 57 5.12 -4.53 22.68
CA CYS A 57 5.74 -4.09 23.94
C CYS A 57 4.76 -3.35 24.86
N ILE A 58 3.76 -2.69 24.27
CA ILE A 58 2.75 -1.91 24.98
C ILE A 58 1.55 -2.77 25.41
N GLY A 59 1.46 -4.02 24.93
CA GLY A 59 0.37 -4.95 25.26
C GLY A 59 -0.93 -4.66 24.52
N ASP A 60 -0.88 -4.00 23.36
CA ASP A 60 -2.08 -3.74 22.54
C ASP A 60 -2.54 -4.98 21.75
N ILE A 61 -1.72 -6.05 21.69
CA ILE A 61 -2.03 -7.32 21.04
C ILE A 61 -2.60 -8.28 22.08
N GLU A 62 -3.86 -8.68 21.89
CA GLU A 62 -4.59 -9.55 22.80
C GLU A 62 -5.11 -10.79 22.06
N TYR A 63 -5.30 -11.88 22.79
CA TYR A 63 -5.97 -13.07 22.27
C TYR A 63 -7.48 -12.86 22.27
N LEU A 64 -8.11 -12.97 21.10
CA LEU A 64 -9.56 -12.87 20.97
C LEU A 64 -10.20 -14.25 21.08
N PRO A 65 -10.96 -14.53 22.16
CA PRO A 65 -11.49 -15.88 22.40
C PRO A 65 -12.56 -16.30 21.38
N ASN A 66 -13.28 -15.33 20.81
CA ASN A 66 -14.34 -15.61 19.83
C ASN A 66 -13.79 -16.02 18.46
N ASP A 67 -12.60 -15.52 18.10
CA ASP A 67 -12.02 -15.69 16.77
C ASP A 67 -10.74 -16.54 16.79
N TYR A 68 -10.34 -17.05 17.96
CA TYR A 68 -9.21 -17.96 18.20
C TYR A 68 -7.85 -17.48 17.65
N HIS A 69 -7.59 -16.17 17.64
CA HIS A 69 -6.32 -15.61 17.18
C HIS A 69 -5.90 -14.37 17.97
N CYS A 70 -4.61 -14.03 17.89
CA CYS A 70 -4.08 -12.80 18.48
C CYS A 70 -4.14 -11.67 17.44
N GLN A 71 -4.74 -10.54 17.82
CA GLN A 71 -4.71 -9.32 17.04
C GLN A 71 -4.74 -8.10 17.96
N VAL A 72 -4.55 -6.92 17.38
CA VAL A 72 -4.80 -5.68 18.12
C VAL A 72 -6.28 -5.61 18.45
N ALA A 73 -6.61 -5.53 19.73
CA ALA A 73 -8.00 -5.48 20.16
C ALA A 73 -8.66 -4.21 19.62
N LEU A 74 -9.84 -4.32 19.01
CA LEU A 74 -10.63 -3.18 18.52
C LEU A 74 -11.00 -2.20 19.65
N THR A 75 -10.98 -2.68 20.90
CA THR A 75 -11.16 -1.90 22.12
C THR A 75 -9.97 -0.98 22.41
N SER A 76 -8.75 -1.37 21.99
CA SER A 76 -7.55 -0.53 22.09
C SER A 76 -7.51 0.46 20.94
N MET A 77 -8.04 1.67 21.20
CA MET A 77 -7.98 2.79 20.27
C MET A 77 -6.52 3.15 19.91
N ARG A 78 -5.61 3.09 20.88
CA ARG A 78 -4.19 3.37 20.66
C ARG A 78 -3.57 2.35 19.70
N GLY A 79 -3.78 1.05 19.94
CA GLY A 79 -3.27 0.01 19.06
C GLY A 79 -3.85 0.14 17.65
N SER A 80 -5.17 0.33 17.56
CA SER A 80 -5.87 0.49 16.27
C SER A 80 -5.37 1.70 15.47
N LEU A 81 -5.17 2.84 16.13
CA LEU A 81 -4.61 4.04 15.50
C LEU A 81 -3.16 3.84 15.07
N THR A 82 -2.34 3.21 15.90
CA THR A 82 -0.92 2.96 15.59
C THR A 82 -0.80 2.11 14.34
N VAL A 83 -1.58 1.04 14.27
CA VAL A 83 -1.69 0.15 13.12
C VAL A 83 -2.21 0.87 11.88
N CYS A 84 -3.26 1.68 12.02
CA CYS A 84 -3.82 2.47 10.92
C CYS A 84 -2.79 3.46 10.34
N LEU A 85 -2.09 4.18 11.21
CA LEU A 85 -1.13 5.21 10.81
C LEU A 85 0.12 4.60 10.19
N LEU A 86 0.75 3.62 10.85
CA LEU A 86 2.01 3.03 10.39
C LEU A 86 1.77 2.05 9.25
N GLY A 87 0.81 1.13 9.40
CA GLY A 87 0.57 0.05 8.44
C GLY A 87 -0.15 0.48 7.16
N PHE A 88 -0.90 1.59 7.17
CA PHE A 88 -1.68 2.03 6.00
C PHE A 88 -1.41 3.48 5.59
N LEU A 89 -1.61 4.45 6.48
CA LEU A 89 -1.61 5.86 6.09
C LEU A 89 -0.22 6.33 5.67
N CYS A 90 0.83 5.94 6.42
CA CYS A 90 2.20 6.30 6.13
C CYS A 90 2.70 5.74 4.78
N PRO A 91 2.62 4.41 4.49
CA PRO A 91 3.02 3.88 3.20
C PRO A 91 2.18 4.47 2.06
N TYR A 92 0.90 4.77 2.29
CA TYR A 92 0.06 5.43 1.31
C TYR A 92 0.55 6.85 0.98
N ILE A 93 0.76 7.71 1.98
CA ILE A 93 1.24 9.08 1.79
C ILE A 93 2.58 9.08 1.06
N ILE A 94 3.51 8.21 1.47
CA ILE A 94 4.81 8.05 0.81
C ILE A 94 4.62 7.67 -0.66
N THR A 95 3.74 6.71 -0.93
CA THR A 95 3.45 6.24 -2.30
C THR A 95 2.90 7.37 -3.18
N VAL A 96 1.89 8.10 -2.69
CA VAL A 96 1.27 9.23 -3.41
C VAL A 96 2.28 10.34 -3.63
N TYR A 97 3.05 10.71 -2.60
CA TYR A 97 4.10 11.71 -2.68
C TYR A 97 5.13 11.35 -3.76
N CYS A 98 5.65 10.12 -3.74
CA CYS A 98 6.62 9.66 -4.73
C CYS A 98 6.06 9.72 -6.15
N TYR A 99 4.79 9.35 -6.34
CA TYR A 99 4.17 9.40 -7.66
C TYR A 99 3.90 10.83 -8.15
N ILE A 100 3.43 11.72 -7.28
CA ILE A 100 3.25 13.14 -7.60
C ILE A 100 4.59 13.75 -8.00
N HIS A 101 5.64 13.51 -7.22
CA HIS A 101 6.99 14.01 -7.53
C HIS A 101 7.53 13.45 -8.84
N THR A 102 7.36 12.16 -9.07
CA THR A 102 7.76 11.51 -10.34
C THR A 102 7.06 12.20 -11.52
N MET A 103 5.77 12.49 -11.41
CA MET A 103 5.00 13.15 -12.47
C MET A 103 5.41 14.59 -12.68
N CYS A 104 5.58 15.36 -11.61
CA CYS A 104 6.05 16.74 -11.70
C CYS A 104 7.43 16.81 -12.37
N TYR A 105 8.34 15.91 -12.00
CA TYR A 105 9.68 15.84 -12.61
C TYR A 105 9.61 15.48 -14.10
N VAL A 106 8.85 14.44 -14.45
CA VAL A 106 8.68 14.01 -15.85
C VAL A 106 8.05 15.12 -16.69
N ARG A 107 7.02 15.81 -16.19
CA ARG A 107 6.39 16.93 -16.91
C ARG A 107 7.37 18.08 -17.16
N ARG A 108 8.14 18.49 -16.15
CA ARG A 108 9.16 19.54 -16.28
C ARG A 108 10.23 19.16 -17.32
N ARG A 109 10.76 17.94 -17.28
CA ARG A 109 11.74 17.45 -18.26
C ARG A 109 11.17 17.28 -19.67
N THR A 110 9.91 16.85 -19.79
CA THR A 110 9.26 16.66 -21.10
C THR A 110 9.02 17.99 -21.80
N LEU A 111 8.78 19.08 -21.06
CA LEU A 111 8.69 20.44 -21.63
C LEU A 111 10.02 20.91 -22.22
N THR A 112 11.16 20.46 -21.68
CA THR A 112 12.50 20.86 -22.12
C THR A 112 13.04 20.00 -23.27
N VAL A 113 12.59 18.74 -23.41
CA VAL A 113 13.13 17.79 -24.40
C VAL A 113 12.05 17.37 -25.40
N LEU A 114 12.07 18.01 -26.57
CA LEU A 114 11.15 17.82 -27.70
C LEU A 114 11.45 16.54 -28.52
N ILE A 115 11.83 15.43 -27.87
CA ILE A 115 12.17 14.19 -28.59
C ILE A 115 10.92 13.30 -28.70
N PHE A 116 10.45 13.10 -29.94
CA PHE A 116 9.23 12.36 -30.29
C PHE A 116 9.18 10.94 -29.70
N GLN A 117 10.33 10.26 -29.54
CA GLN A 117 10.41 8.94 -28.89
C GLN A 117 10.06 8.97 -27.40
N GLN A 118 10.35 10.08 -26.70
CA GLN A 118 10.10 10.23 -25.27
C GLN A 118 8.60 10.34 -24.95
N ARG A 119 7.79 10.92 -25.87
CA ARG A 119 6.32 10.98 -25.74
C ARG A 119 5.67 9.61 -25.55
N SER A 120 6.13 8.58 -26.27
CA SER A 120 5.56 7.22 -26.16
C SER A 120 5.86 6.56 -24.80
N SER A 121 7.07 6.78 -24.26
CA SER A 121 7.49 6.30 -22.94
C SER A 121 6.75 7.05 -21.83
N VAL A 122 6.61 8.38 -21.96
CA VAL A 122 5.85 9.21 -21.02
C VAL A 122 4.37 8.81 -20.98
N ARG A 123 3.75 8.57 -22.14
CA ARG A 123 2.36 8.09 -22.21
C ARG A 123 2.20 6.73 -21.51
N ARG A 124 3.16 5.82 -21.70
CA ARG A 124 3.16 4.52 -21.01
C ARG A 124 3.27 4.68 -19.48
N ASN A 125 4.17 5.54 -19.02
CA ASN A 125 4.36 5.83 -17.60
C ASN A 125 3.11 6.48 -16.97
N LEU A 126 2.43 7.38 -17.69
CA LEU A 126 1.15 7.98 -17.27
C LEU A 126 0.03 6.95 -17.18
N ILE A 127 -0.07 6.04 -18.16
CA ILE A 127 -1.06 4.95 -18.12
C ILE A 127 -0.79 4.03 -16.93
N ILE A 128 0.47 3.64 -16.70
CA ILE A 128 0.87 2.83 -15.55
C ILE A 128 0.53 3.54 -14.25
N LEU A 129 0.79 4.84 -14.15
CA LEU A 129 0.44 5.62 -12.96
C LEU A 129 -1.07 5.64 -12.72
N ARG A 130 -1.88 5.97 -13.73
CA ARG A 130 -3.35 6.02 -13.57
C ARG A 130 -3.89 4.71 -13.03
N ARG A 131 -3.35 3.59 -13.53
CA ARG A 131 -3.70 2.24 -13.07
C ARG A 131 -3.28 1.98 -11.62
N LEU A 132 -2.10 2.44 -11.21
CA LEU A 132 -1.62 2.33 -9.84
C LEU A 132 -2.43 3.18 -8.86
N VAL A 133 -2.85 4.38 -9.26
CA VAL A 133 -3.73 5.21 -8.43
C VAL A 133 -5.07 4.53 -8.22
N ILE A 134 -5.69 3.99 -9.28
CA ILE A 134 -6.94 3.21 -9.15
C ILE A 134 -6.73 2.03 -8.19
N LEU A 135 -5.64 1.29 -8.34
CA LEU A 135 -5.32 0.17 -7.47
C LEU A 135 -5.18 0.63 -6.00
N LEU A 136 -4.42 1.69 -5.74
CA LEU A 136 -4.23 2.26 -4.40
C LEU A 136 -5.55 2.74 -3.79
N THR A 137 -6.42 3.39 -4.57
CA THR A 137 -7.75 3.79 -4.12
C THR A 137 -8.59 2.58 -3.74
N CYS A 138 -8.62 1.53 -4.57
CA CYS A 138 -9.30 0.28 -4.24
C CYS A 138 -8.73 -0.34 -2.95
N VAL A 139 -7.42 -0.29 -2.76
CA VAL A 139 -6.79 -0.85 -1.56
C VAL A 139 -7.13 -0.04 -0.30
N ILE A 140 -7.21 1.30 -0.37
CA ILE A 140 -7.68 2.11 0.76
C ILE A 140 -9.13 1.79 1.11
N SER A 141 -9.98 1.56 0.11
CA SER A 141 -11.36 1.15 0.36
C SER A 141 -11.44 -0.18 1.14
N THR A 142 -10.42 -1.06 1.07
CA THR A 142 -10.34 -2.27 1.91
C THR A 142 -9.95 -1.94 3.35
N ALA A 143 -9.15 -0.90 3.57
CA ALA A 143 -8.64 -0.52 4.88
C ALA A 143 -9.65 0.32 5.69
N ALA A 144 -10.56 1.01 5.00
CA ALA A 144 -11.57 1.87 5.61
C ALA A 144 -12.44 1.15 6.66
N PRO A 145 -12.98 -0.06 6.43
CA PRO A 145 -13.73 -0.81 7.44
C PRO A 145 -12.96 -0.94 8.76
N HIS A 146 -11.69 -1.38 8.70
CA HIS A 146 -10.83 -1.55 9.88
C HIS A 146 -10.65 -0.25 10.69
N GLY A 147 -10.62 0.91 10.02
CA GLY A 147 -10.54 2.21 10.70
C GLY A 147 -11.88 2.69 11.29
N ILE A 148 -13.00 2.30 10.68
CA ILE A 148 -14.35 2.69 11.14
C ILE A 148 -14.79 1.89 12.38
N LEU A 149 -14.39 0.62 12.49
CA LEU A 149 -14.83 -0.26 13.58
C LEU A 149 -14.52 0.25 15.00
N PRO A 150 -13.29 0.71 15.32
CA PRO A 150 -13.00 1.27 16.64
C PRO A 150 -13.82 2.52 16.95
N ILE A 151 -14.16 3.32 15.92
CA ILE A 151 -15.00 4.52 16.07
C ILE A 151 -16.44 4.11 16.38
N VAL A 152 -16.99 3.15 15.64
CA VAL A 152 -18.33 2.61 15.88
C VAL A 152 -18.43 1.99 17.27
N TYR A 153 -17.43 1.21 17.67
CA TYR A 153 -17.33 0.64 19.02
C TYR A 153 -17.36 1.72 20.10
N ARG A 154 -16.64 2.83 19.90
CA ARG A 154 -16.64 3.96 20.84
C ARG A 154 -17.99 4.66 20.95
N ILE A 155 -18.73 4.76 19.84
CA ILE A 155 -20.04 5.44 19.82
C ILE A 155 -21.12 4.54 20.43
N LEU A 156 -21.15 3.26 20.08
CA LEU A 156 -22.20 2.33 20.50
C LEU A 156 -21.93 1.69 21.88
N GLY A 157 -20.68 1.72 22.35
CA GLY A 157 -20.26 1.03 23.59
C GLY A 157 -20.13 -0.48 23.45
N GLU A 158 -20.68 -1.06 22.38
CA GLU A 158 -20.64 -2.48 22.06
C GLU A 158 -20.39 -2.68 20.57
N LEU A 159 -19.73 -3.81 20.21
CA LEU A 159 -19.52 -4.19 18.82
C LEU A 159 -20.65 -5.15 18.39
N PRO A 160 -21.52 -4.78 17.42
CA PRO A 160 -22.54 -5.69 16.93
C PRO A 160 -21.91 -6.96 16.34
N ARG A 161 -22.44 -8.14 16.70
CA ARG A 161 -21.88 -9.44 16.25
C ARG A 161 -21.83 -9.61 14.73
N TRP A 162 -22.73 -8.95 13.98
CA TRP A 162 -22.76 -9.00 12.52
C TRP A 162 -21.66 -8.16 11.84
N LEU A 163 -21.02 -7.27 12.59
CA LEU A 163 -20.07 -6.31 12.05
C LEU A 163 -18.73 -6.95 11.68
N VAL A 164 -18.29 -7.96 12.45
CA VAL A 164 -17.06 -8.72 12.19
C VAL A 164 -17.17 -9.56 10.90
N PRO A 165 -18.23 -10.37 10.68
CA PRO A 165 -18.42 -11.04 9.38
C PRO A 165 -18.52 -10.06 8.21
N LEU A 166 -19.17 -8.89 8.39
CA LEU A 166 -19.29 -7.87 7.35
C LEU A 166 -17.91 -7.31 6.97
N GLU A 167 -17.06 -7.03 7.94
CA GLU A 167 -15.66 -6.63 7.73
C GLU A 167 -14.92 -7.64 6.87
N TRP A 168 -14.99 -8.94 7.20
CA TRP A 168 -14.36 -9.99 6.42
C TRP A 168 -14.89 -10.07 4.98
N VAL A 169 -16.22 -9.96 4.79
CA VAL A 169 -16.83 -9.94 3.45
C VAL A 169 -16.33 -8.75 2.63
N LEU A 170 -16.27 -7.57 3.22
CA LEU A 170 -15.76 -6.36 2.56
C LEU A 170 -14.29 -6.52 2.17
N THR A 171 -13.47 -7.08 3.07
CA THR A 171 -12.06 -7.36 2.81
C THR A 171 -11.88 -8.37 1.68
N ILE A 172 -12.63 -9.47 1.67
CA ILE A 172 -12.60 -10.47 0.58
C ILE A 172 -13.03 -9.85 -0.74
N PHE A 173 -14.16 -9.14 -0.76
CA PHE A 173 -14.67 -8.48 -1.96
C PHE A 173 -13.65 -7.51 -2.54
N ALA A 174 -12.96 -6.77 -1.68
CA ALA A 174 -11.98 -5.80 -2.09
C ALA A 174 -10.66 -6.45 -2.55
N LEU A 175 -10.22 -7.56 -1.94
CA LEU A 175 -9.10 -8.38 -2.46
C LEU A 175 -9.39 -8.97 -3.84
N VAL A 176 -10.62 -9.45 -4.07
CA VAL A 176 -11.07 -9.92 -5.39
C VAL A 176 -11.05 -8.77 -6.38
N THR A 177 -11.57 -7.60 -6.00
CA THR A 177 -11.58 -6.40 -6.85
C THR A 177 -10.17 -5.96 -7.23
N ILE A 178 -9.21 -5.99 -6.28
CA ILE A 178 -7.79 -5.71 -6.54
C ILE A 178 -7.22 -6.72 -7.52
N SER A 179 -7.48 -8.01 -7.31
CA SER A 179 -6.98 -9.08 -8.18
C SER A 179 -7.49 -8.91 -9.61
N VAL A 180 -8.79 -8.64 -9.79
CA VAL A 180 -9.42 -8.34 -11.08
C VAL A 180 -8.82 -7.06 -11.69
N ALA A 181 -8.64 -6.00 -10.90
CA ALA A 181 -8.00 -4.78 -11.35
C ALA A 181 -6.56 -5.05 -11.86
N ILE A 182 -5.77 -5.85 -11.14
CA ILE A 182 -4.41 -6.25 -11.55
C ILE A 182 -4.44 -6.98 -12.90
N LEU A 183 -5.39 -7.89 -13.13
CA LEU A 183 -5.55 -8.59 -14.41
C LEU A 183 -5.80 -7.61 -15.57
N PHE A 184 -6.68 -6.62 -15.37
CA PHE A 184 -6.96 -5.61 -16.40
C PHE A 184 -5.82 -4.60 -16.61
N VAL A 185 -5.05 -4.34 -15.54
CA VAL A 185 -3.96 -3.37 -15.49
C VAL A 185 -2.64 -3.92 -16.01
N SER A 186 -2.36 -5.21 -15.80
CA SER A 186 -1.07 -5.80 -16.16
C SER A 186 -1.01 -6.14 -17.65
N PRO A 187 -0.16 -5.45 -18.44
CA PRO A 187 -0.02 -5.74 -19.86
C PRO A 187 0.61 -7.12 -20.13
N LEU A 188 1.33 -7.68 -19.16
CA LEU A 188 1.91 -9.02 -19.23
C LEU A 188 0.83 -10.11 -19.21
N VAL A 189 -0.16 -9.96 -18.33
CA VAL A 189 -1.26 -10.94 -18.22
C VAL A 189 -2.17 -10.88 -19.46
N LYS A 190 -2.41 -9.67 -19.99
CA LYS A 190 -3.14 -9.51 -21.26
C LYS A 190 -2.48 -10.23 -22.44
N LYS A 191 -1.17 -10.45 -22.42
CA LYS A 191 -0.46 -11.21 -23.46
C LYS A 191 -0.47 -12.73 -23.23
N LEU A 192 -0.82 -13.19 -22.03
CA LEU A 192 -0.92 -14.61 -21.68
C LEU A 192 -2.35 -15.16 -21.83
N CYS A 193 -3.35 -14.27 -21.79
CA CYS A 193 -4.77 -14.62 -21.96
C CYS A 193 -5.29 -14.50 -23.41
N ILE A 194 -4.43 -14.13 -24.37
CA ILE A 194 -4.72 -14.10 -25.82
C ILE A 194 -3.76 -15.07 -26.47
#